data_AF-A0A0B5BBW0-F1
#
_entry.id   AF-A0A0B5BBW0-F1
#
_cell.length_a   1.000
_cell.length_b   1.000
_cell.length_c   1.000
_cell.angle_alpha   90.00
_cell.angle_beta   90.00
_cell.angle_gamma   90.00
#
_symmetry.space_group_name_H-M   'P 1'
#
loop_
_entity.id
_entity.type
_entity.pdbx_description
1 polymer ?
#
loop_
_entity_poly.entity_id
_entity_poly.type
_entity_poly.pdbx_seq_one_letter_code
_entity_poly.pdbx_strand_id
1 'polypeptide(L)'
;MKRIATAIAALLAMAAPAMAGHTAAVGQGSCSYCHKTNLITQHGGFAATVCQTCHDSTASFAQAVFATISSGRAGLQYSCSNCHGSASHTEKHPGYIANWSTMNGVQPGAAASWTQPTTFTPVTPATLQSQLCLKCHSSNGFGAAAGGVSGIVGPTGKTLTDQALEFNPANRSAHPVIVSLNNQTGSLAPRALPASALKAPWSNVGNQVMSCSDCHDLTVSGTTGPQGATYTWSLKGANKAWPYTVAGVSSGTYQTTSNNSMSFCWNCHNFTAAGAPHTEGDHNGVACISCHIRVPHGGKVSRLIATATAGLPAYQKPDGKGAGPTNITAFKKASSPNNYSESNCSTNCGEHGAISGAETW
;
A
#
# COMPACT_ATOMS: atom_id res chain seq x y z
N MET A 1 -21.41 -32.72 45.97
CA MET A 1 -20.09 -32.31 45.43
C MET A 1 -19.53 -33.27 44.39
N LYS A 2 -19.42 -34.59 44.63
CA LYS A 2 -18.93 -35.55 43.61
C LYS A 2 -19.68 -35.50 42.26
N ARG A 3 -21.01 -35.39 42.25
CA ARG A 3 -21.82 -35.33 41.01
C ARG A 3 -21.65 -34.05 40.18
N ILE A 4 -21.25 -32.94 40.80
CA ILE A 4 -21.01 -31.66 40.09
C ILE A 4 -19.62 -31.70 39.43
N ALA A 5 -18.62 -32.29 40.10
CA ALA A 5 -17.28 -32.47 39.54
C ALA A 5 -17.27 -33.43 38.32
N THR A 6 -18.09 -34.49 38.33
CA THR A 6 -18.18 -35.43 37.19
C THR A 6 -18.84 -34.80 35.97
N ALA A 7 -19.83 -33.91 36.15
CA ALA A 7 -20.48 -33.20 35.05
C ALA A 7 -19.55 -32.18 34.38
N ILE A 8 -18.74 -31.46 35.17
CA ILE A 8 -17.76 -30.49 34.63
C ILE A 8 -16.62 -31.22 33.90
N ALA A 9 -16.13 -32.33 34.43
CA ALA A 9 -15.09 -33.15 33.78
C ALA A 9 -15.58 -33.77 32.46
N ALA A 10 -16.85 -34.20 32.40
CA ALA A 10 -17.47 -34.71 31.17
C ALA A 10 -17.65 -33.62 30.10
N LEU A 11 -18.05 -32.39 30.50
CA LEU A 11 -18.12 -31.26 29.56
C LEU A 11 -16.75 -30.86 29.01
N LEU A 12 -15.69 -30.85 29.84
CA LEU A 12 -14.33 -30.57 29.38
C LEU A 12 -13.78 -31.67 28.45
N ALA A 13 -14.09 -32.94 28.75
CA ALA A 13 -13.65 -34.08 27.93
C ALA A 13 -14.35 -34.16 26.57
N MET A 14 -15.57 -33.60 26.43
CA MET A 14 -16.29 -33.52 25.16
C MET A 14 -15.94 -32.28 24.33
N ALA A 15 -15.46 -31.20 24.95
CA ALA A 15 -15.01 -30.01 24.26
C ALA A 15 -13.63 -30.16 23.58
N ALA A 16 -12.72 -30.94 24.18
CA ALA A 16 -11.35 -31.11 23.67
C ALA A 16 -11.26 -31.74 22.25
N PRO A 17 -12.02 -32.81 21.91
CA PRO A 17 -11.97 -33.41 20.56
C PRO A 17 -12.63 -32.52 19.49
N ALA A 18 -13.71 -31.80 19.87
CA ALA A 18 -14.42 -30.90 18.95
C ALA A 18 -13.56 -29.68 18.56
N MET A 19 -12.69 -29.21 19.46
CA MET A 19 -11.77 -28.10 19.18
C MET A 19 -10.51 -28.56 18.41
N ALA A 20 -10.06 -29.80 18.57
CA ALA A 20 -8.89 -30.33 17.85
C ALA A 20 -9.05 -30.34 16.31
N GLY A 21 -10.28 -30.55 15.81
CA GLY A 21 -10.57 -30.50 14.38
C GLY A 21 -10.52 -29.08 13.78
N HIS A 22 -10.69 -28.03 14.60
CA HIS A 22 -10.70 -26.64 14.15
C HIS A 22 -9.35 -25.92 14.31
N THR A 23 -8.46 -26.44 15.17
CA THR A 23 -7.09 -25.91 15.33
C THR A 23 -6.17 -26.29 14.18
N ALA A 24 -6.44 -27.40 13.49
CA ALA A 24 -5.69 -27.86 12.32
C ALA A 24 -6.16 -27.23 10.99
N ALA A 25 -7.37 -26.67 10.97
CA ALA A 25 -7.94 -26.10 9.77
C ALA A 25 -7.46 -24.65 9.60
N VAL A 26 -6.71 -24.39 8.53
CA VAL A 26 -6.24 -23.05 8.15
C VAL A 26 -7.17 -22.52 7.07
N GLY A 27 -7.57 -21.25 7.18
CA GLY A 27 -8.36 -20.60 6.14
C GLY A 27 -7.58 -20.52 4.82
N GLN A 28 -8.30 -20.53 3.70
CA GLN A 28 -7.83 -20.30 2.34
C GLN A 28 -8.54 -19.08 1.73
N GLY A 29 -8.09 -18.65 0.55
CA GLY A 29 -8.66 -17.50 -0.15
C GLY A 29 -8.03 -16.17 0.24
N SER A 30 -8.66 -15.06 -0.17
CA SER A 30 -8.07 -13.72 -0.02
C SER A 30 -7.78 -13.31 1.43
N CYS A 31 -8.50 -13.89 2.39
CA CYS A 31 -8.32 -13.60 3.82
C CYS A 31 -7.06 -14.27 4.39
N SER A 32 -6.70 -15.48 3.94
CA SER A 32 -5.61 -16.28 4.52
C SER A 32 -4.21 -15.72 4.22
N TYR A 33 -4.11 -14.83 3.22
CA TYR A 33 -2.90 -14.05 3.00
C TYR A 33 -2.53 -13.25 4.26
N CYS A 34 -3.50 -12.62 4.92
CA CYS A 34 -3.24 -11.80 6.12
C CYS A 34 -3.58 -12.52 7.43
N HIS A 35 -4.50 -13.48 7.39
CA HIS A 35 -5.05 -14.20 8.53
C HIS A 35 -4.55 -15.65 8.58
N LYS A 36 -3.25 -15.84 8.82
CA LYS A 36 -2.59 -17.17 8.88
C LYS A 36 -2.93 -18.00 10.13
N THR A 37 -3.78 -17.48 11.01
CA THR A 37 -4.21 -18.16 12.24
C THR A 37 -5.40 -19.10 11.99
N ASN A 38 -5.48 -20.20 12.75
CA ASN A 38 -6.61 -21.14 12.65
C ASN A 38 -7.94 -20.50 13.10
N LEU A 39 -9.07 -21.14 12.74
CA LEU A 39 -10.42 -20.62 12.99
C LEU A 39 -10.66 -20.24 14.46
N ILE A 40 -10.15 -21.05 15.40
CA ILE A 40 -10.31 -20.84 16.84
C ILE A 40 -9.56 -19.58 17.28
N THR A 41 -8.30 -19.43 16.88
CA THR A 41 -7.50 -18.28 17.28
C THR A 41 -7.99 -16.98 16.63
N GLN A 42 -8.43 -17.02 15.35
CA GLN A 42 -8.95 -15.82 14.67
C GLN A 42 -10.19 -15.24 15.36
N HIS A 43 -11.00 -16.09 15.95
CA HIS A 43 -12.21 -15.67 16.65
C HIS A 43 -12.01 -15.54 18.16
N GLY A 44 -10.78 -15.26 18.60
CA GLY A 44 -10.49 -14.96 20.00
C GLY A 44 -10.63 -16.15 20.94
N GLY A 45 -10.51 -17.39 20.44
CA GLY A 45 -10.62 -18.59 21.27
C GLY A 45 -12.00 -18.75 21.90
N PHE A 46 -13.05 -18.60 21.08
CA PHE A 46 -14.46 -18.56 21.50
C PHE A 46 -14.80 -19.35 22.77
N ALA A 47 -15.53 -18.70 23.69
CA ALA A 47 -16.31 -19.42 24.70
C ALA A 47 -17.30 -20.37 23.99
N ALA A 48 -17.54 -21.55 24.58
CA ALA A 48 -18.36 -22.63 24.00
C ALA A 48 -19.75 -22.18 23.48
N THR A 49 -20.29 -21.08 24.02
CA THR A 49 -21.56 -20.46 23.61
C THR A 49 -21.57 -19.92 22.17
N VAL A 50 -20.43 -19.51 21.61
CA VAL A 50 -20.39 -18.98 20.23
C VAL A 50 -20.37 -20.09 19.18
N CYS A 51 -19.78 -21.24 19.52
CA CYS A 51 -19.88 -22.45 18.71
C CYS A 51 -21.36 -22.82 18.51
N GLN A 52 -22.15 -22.71 19.58
CA GLN A 52 -23.57 -23.06 19.60
C GLN A 52 -24.41 -22.14 18.71
N THR A 53 -24.10 -20.84 18.64
CA THR A 53 -24.78 -19.89 17.74
C THR A 53 -24.66 -20.30 16.27
N CYS A 54 -23.51 -20.84 15.87
CA CYS A 54 -23.37 -21.40 14.54
C CYS A 54 -24.11 -22.74 14.46
N HIS A 55 -23.85 -23.69 15.37
CA HIS A 55 -24.44 -25.05 15.44
C HIS A 55 -25.97 -25.12 15.49
N ASP A 56 -26.64 -24.08 15.99
CA ASP A 56 -28.10 -24.04 16.11
C ASP A 56 -28.80 -23.21 15.02
N SER A 57 -28.06 -22.53 14.14
CA SER A 57 -28.66 -21.68 13.11
C SER A 57 -29.30 -22.51 12.00
N THR A 58 -30.57 -22.24 11.66
CA THR A 58 -31.35 -23.00 10.65
C THR A 58 -31.54 -22.23 9.34
N ALA A 59 -30.92 -21.06 9.20
CA ALA A 59 -30.96 -20.28 7.96
C ALA A 59 -30.21 -20.99 6.82
N SER A 60 -30.59 -20.77 5.56
CA SER A 60 -29.88 -21.33 4.39
C SER A 60 -28.39 -20.96 4.36
N PHE A 61 -28.02 -19.79 4.87
CA PHE A 61 -26.63 -19.38 5.11
C PHE A 61 -25.92 -20.25 6.16
N ALA A 62 -26.65 -20.71 7.17
CA ALA A 62 -26.13 -21.62 8.19
C ALA A 62 -25.79 -23.01 7.62
N GLN A 63 -26.54 -23.49 6.61
CA GLN A 63 -26.20 -24.75 5.93
C GLN A 63 -24.81 -24.68 5.27
N ALA A 64 -24.48 -23.56 4.63
CA ALA A 64 -23.15 -23.36 4.02
C ALA A 64 -22.05 -23.27 5.10
N VAL A 65 -22.32 -22.56 6.20
CA VAL A 65 -21.44 -22.51 7.38
C VAL A 65 -21.22 -23.91 7.96
N PHE A 66 -22.26 -24.75 8.07
CA PHE A 66 -22.16 -26.12 8.56
C PHE A 66 -21.37 -27.05 7.67
N ALA A 67 -21.63 -27.02 6.37
CA ALA A 67 -20.88 -27.81 5.41
C ALA A 67 -19.39 -27.45 5.48
N THR A 68 -19.09 -26.16 5.66
CA THR A 68 -17.73 -25.65 5.81
C THR A 68 -17.08 -26.10 7.12
N ILE A 69 -17.78 -26.00 8.25
CA ILE A 69 -17.32 -26.50 9.56
C ILE A 69 -17.06 -28.00 9.50
N SER A 70 -17.98 -28.78 8.93
CA SER A 70 -17.84 -30.22 8.80
C SER A 70 -16.63 -30.60 7.96
N SER A 71 -16.41 -29.90 6.85
CA SER A 71 -15.24 -30.06 5.98
C SER A 71 -13.95 -29.70 6.72
N GLY A 72 -13.93 -28.58 7.45
CA GLY A 72 -12.80 -28.15 8.28
C GLY A 72 -12.41 -29.19 9.32
N ARG A 73 -13.37 -29.76 10.06
CA ARG A 73 -13.12 -30.83 11.03
C ARG A 73 -12.58 -32.12 10.39
N ALA A 74 -12.90 -32.38 9.13
CA ALA A 74 -12.37 -33.50 8.37
C ALA A 74 -10.94 -33.25 7.83
N GLY A 75 -10.32 -32.12 8.20
CA GLY A 75 -8.98 -31.74 7.75
C GLY A 75 -8.95 -31.08 6.37
N LEU A 76 -10.12 -30.79 5.79
CA LEU A 76 -10.20 -30.08 4.52
C LEU A 76 -10.05 -28.58 4.75
N GLN A 77 -9.40 -27.92 3.79
CA GLN A 77 -9.25 -26.47 3.80
C GLN A 77 -10.60 -25.77 3.59
N TYR A 78 -10.78 -24.60 4.18
CA TYR A 78 -12.01 -23.79 4.03
C TYR A 78 -11.65 -22.34 3.70
N SER A 79 -12.53 -21.58 3.04
CA SER A 79 -12.38 -20.13 2.88
C SER A 79 -13.25 -19.38 3.89
N CYS A 80 -12.77 -18.24 4.39
CA CYS A 80 -13.56 -17.35 5.25
C CYS A 80 -14.87 -16.92 4.58
N SER A 81 -14.88 -16.80 3.25
CA SER A 81 -16.08 -16.46 2.47
C SER A 81 -17.16 -17.54 2.51
N ASN A 82 -16.80 -18.79 2.79
CA ASN A 82 -17.78 -19.86 2.96
C ASN A 82 -18.65 -19.66 4.21
N CYS A 83 -18.13 -18.96 5.24
CA CYS A 83 -18.85 -18.67 6.48
C CYS A 83 -19.35 -17.23 6.60
N HIS A 84 -18.78 -16.29 5.85
CA HIS A 84 -19.05 -14.85 6.00
C HIS A 84 -19.59 -14.16 4.73
N GLY A 85 -19.87 -14.95 3.69
CA GLY A 85 -20.25 -14.44 2.37
C GLY A 85 -19.11 -13.68 1.68
N SER A 86 -19.39 -13.13 0.50
CA SER A 86 -18.50 -12.21 -0.21
C SER A 86 -18.69 -10.79 0.30
N ALA A 87 -17.98 -10.43 1.37
CA ALA A 87 -17.92 -9.04 1.83
C ALA A 87 -16.60 -8.39 1.39
N SER A 88 -16.63 -7.08 1.14
CA SER A 88 -15.41 -6.33 0.84
C SER A 88 -14.47 -6.28 2.05
N HIS A 89 -13.18 -6.03 1.82
CA HIS A 89 -12.19 -5.92 2.91
C HIS A 89 -12.59 -4.86 3.95
N THR A 90 -13.18 -3.76 3.50
CA THR A 90 -13.60 -2.63 4.34
C THR A 90 -14.90 -2.90 5.10
N GLU A 91 -15.80 -3.72 4.54
CA GLU A 91 -16.95 -4.24 5.29
C GLU A 91 -16.51 -5.15 6.44
N LYS A 92 -15.47 -5.96 6.24
CA LYS A 92 -14.92 -6.82 7.30
C LYS A 92 -14.03 -6.06 8.28
N HIS A 93 -13.44 -4.95 7.85
CA HIS A 93 -12.52 -4.13 8.65
C HIS A 93 -12.91 -2.65 8.67
N PRO A 94 -14.13 -2.33 9.14
CA PRO A 94 -14.56 -0.94 9.19
C PRO A 94 -13.73 -0.16 10.20
N GLY A 95 -13.40 1.09 9.86
CA GLY A 95 -12.80 2.02 10.81
C GLY A 95 -11.29 1.82 11.08
N TYR A 96 -10.58 0.98 10.32
CA TYR A 96 -9.12 0.87 10.41
C TYR A 96 -8.42 2.22 10.28
N ILE A 97 -8.96 3.11 9.45
CA ILE A 97 -8.39 4.44 9.24
C ILE A 97 -8.80 5.45 10.30
N ALA A 98 -10.01 5.35 10.86
CA ALA A 98 -10.43 6.25 11.93
C ALA A 98 -9.78 5.88 13.28
N ASN A 99 -9.52 4.60 13.49
CA ASN A 99 -9.10 4.04 14.78
C ASN A 99 -7.70 3.42 14.71
N TRP A 100 -6.86 3.79 13.73
CA TRP A 100 -5.56 3.12 13.53
C TRP A 100 -4.68 3.14 14.78
N SER A 101 -4.75 4.22 15.56
CA SER A 101 -3.97 4.45 16.78
C SER A 101 -4.42 3.60 17.97
N THR A 102 -5.51 2.84 17.85
CA THR A 102 -5.94 1.87 18.86
C THR A 102 -5.63 0.42 18.44
N MET A 103 -5.07 0.22 17.25
CA MET A 103 -4.80 -1.09 16.67
C MET A 103 -3.33 -1.45 16.69
N ASN A 104 -3.02 -2.74 16.65
CA ASN A 104 -1.65 -3.22 16.59
C ASN A 104 -1.14 -3.17 15.15
N GLY A 105 0.02 -2.54 14.96
CA GLY A 105 0.73 -2.46 13.69
C GLY A 105 2.05 -3.22 13.70
N VAL A 106 2.83 -3.02 12.64
CA VAL A 106 4.22 -3.49 12.53
C VAL A 106 5.12 -2.38 12.00
N GLN A 107 6.34 -2.30 12.52
CA GLN A 107 7.39 -1.48 11.97
C GLN A 107 8.30 -2.35 11.10
N PRO A 108 8.44 -2.07 9.79
CA PRO A 108 9.41 -2.77 8.95
C PRO A 108 10.84 -2.55 9.46
N GLY A 109 11.64 -3.61 9.48
CA GLY A 109 13.06 -3.54 9.79
C GLY A 109 13.87 -2.89 8.67
N ALA A 110 15.16 -2.67 8.92
CA ALA A 110 16.07 -2.12 7.93
C ALA A 110 16.23 -3.08 6.73
N ALA A 111 16.21 -2.51 5.53
CA ALA A 111 16.49 -3.22 4.29
C ALA A 111 17.29 -2.33 3.35
N ALA A 112 18.08 -2.93 2.46
CA ALA A 112 18.80 -2.19 1.42
C ALA A 112 17.82 -1.48 0.46
N SER A 113 18.32 -0.49 -0.27
CA SER A 113 17.53 0.25 -1.28
C SER A 113 16.81 -0.71 -2.22
N TRP A 114 15.50 -0.49 -2.41
CA TRP A 114 14.60 -1.29 -3.24
C TRP A 114 14.59 -2.78 -2.93
N THR A 115 14.83 -3.12 -1.66
CA THR A 115 14.77 -4.49 -1.15
C THR A 115 13.62 -4.62 -0.17
N GLN A 116 12.96 -5.79 -0.20
CA GLN A 116 11.86 -6.13 0.69
C GLN A 116 12.37 -6.28 2.13
N PRO A 117 11.78 -5.60 3.12
CA PRO A 117 12.04 -5.90 4.52
C PRO A 117 11.61 -7.33 4.86
N THR A 118 12.50 -8.09 5.49
CA THR A 118 12.19 -9.48 5.91
C THR A 118 11.85 -9.58 7.39
N THR A 119 12.03 -8.50 8.15
CA THR A 119 11.76 -8.42 9.58
C THR A 119 10.75 -7.32 9.88
N PHE A 120 9.87 -7.58 10.84
CA PHE A 120 8.79 -6.69 11.23
C PHE A 120 8.65 -6.73 12.76
N THR A 121 8.84 -5.58 13.40
CA THR A 121 8.70 -5.45 14.85
C THR A 121 7.25 -5.10 15.18
N PRO A 122 6.54 -5.87 16.02
CA PRO A 122 5.19 -5.51 16.45
C PRO A 122 5.15 -4.16 17.18
N VAL A 123 4.13 -3.35 16.92
CA VAL A 123 3.89 -2.06 17.59
C VAL A 123 2.46 -2.02 18.12
N THR A 124 2.30 -1.90 19.45
CA THR A 124 1.02 -2.05 20.15
C THR A 124 0.81 -0.92 21.17
N PRO A 125 -0.13 0.02 20.94
CA PRO A 125 -0.81 0.26 19.66
C PRO A 125 0.14 0.93 18.64
N ALA A 126 -0.27 0.95 17.36
CA ALA A 126 0.44 1.66 16.31
C ALA A 126 0.60 3.15 16.66
N THR A 127 1.78 3.69 16.39
CA THR A 127 2.12 5.11 16.55
C THR A 127 2.13 5.87 15.23
N LEU A 128 2.13 5.14 14.10
CA LEU A 128 1.92 5.67 12.75
C LEU A 128 0.85 4.86 12.02
N GLN A 129 0.01 5.50 11.21
CA GLN A 129 -0.99 4.80 10.39
C GLN A 129 -0.34 3.77 9.45
N SER A 130 0.86 4.07 8.94
CA SER A 130 1.61 3.16 8.09
C SER A 130 1.92 1.83 8.79
N GLN A 131 2.13 1.80 10.11
CA GLN A 131 2.39 0.55 10.83
C GLN A 131 1.18 -0.38 10.78
N LEU A 132 -0.04 0.15 10.87
CA LEU A 132 -1.24 -0.65 10.68
C LEU A 132 -1.35 -1.13 9.23
N CYS A 133 -1.18 -0.24 8.25
CA CYS A 133 -1.34 -0.58 6.84
C CYS A 133 -0.30 -1.61 6.37
N LEU A 134 0.97 -1.44 6.73
CA LEU A 134 2.08 -2.30 6.33
C LEU A 134 2.00 -3.69 6.96
N LYS A 135 1.26 -3.86 8.06
CA LYS A 135 0.95 -5.20 8.59
C LYS A 135 0.33 -6.10 7.53
N CYS A 136 -0.50 -5.52 6.66
CA CYS A 136 -1.22 -6.23 5.60
C CYS A 136 -0.62 -5.96 4.22
N HIS A 137 -0.21 -4.72 3.94
CA HIS A 137 0.22 -4.26 2.61
C HIS A 137 1.74 -4.34 2.39
N SER A 138 2.38 -5.34 2.98
CA SER A 138 3.81 -5.61 2.79
C SER A 138 4.07 -7.11 2.82
N SER A 139 5.34 -7.47 2.73
CA SER A 139 5.89 -8.81 2.99
C SER A 139 5.34 -9.48 4.23
N ASN A 140 5.06 -8.69 5.27
CA ASN A 140 4.51 -9.20 6.51
C ASN A 140 3.17 -9.93 6.29
N GLY A 141 2.29 -9.32 5.47
CA GLY A 141 1.03 -9.93 5.06
C GLY A 141 1.24 -10.89 3.89
N PHE A 142 1.76 -10.38 2.79
CA PHE A 142 1.78 -11.09 1.51
C PHE A 142 2.80 -12.23 1.43
N GLY A 143 3.83 -12.23 2.27
CA GLY A 143 5.03 -13.04 2.08
C GLY A 143 6.01 -12.43 1.08
N ALA A 144 6.98 -13.22 0.64
CA ALA A 144 8.03 -12.74 -0.27
C ALA A 144 7.43 -12.23 -1.61
N ALA A 145 7.87 -11.06 -2.06
CA ALA A 145 7.41 -10.40 -3.28
C ALA A 145 8.63 -10.10 -4.17
N ALA A 146 8.87 -10.94 -5.18
CA ALA A 146 9.99 -10.77 -6.09
C ALA A 146 9.89 -9.42 -6.83
N GLY A 147 10.93 -8.59 -6.72
CA GLY A 147 10.96 -7.26 -7.34
C GLY A 147 9.89 -6.28 -6.82
N GLY A 148 9.33 -6.54 -5.64
CA GLY A 148 8.32 -5.68 -5.01
C GLY A 148 6.88 -5.90 -5.48
N VAL A 149 6.64 -6.85 -6.39
CA VAL A 149 5.29 -7.22 -6.83
C VAL A 149 4.89 -8.53 -6.17
N SER A 150 3.77 -8.54 -5.46
CA SER A 150 3.23 -9.76 -4.86
C SER A 150 2.51 -10.63 -5.90
N GLY A 151 2.35 -11.91 -5.61
CA GLY A 151 1.47 -12.80 -6.38
C GLY A 151 -0.03 -12.54 -6.17
N ILE A 152 -0.41 -11.56 -5.35
CA ILE A 152 -1.79 -11.30 -4.96
C ILE A 152 -2.39 -10.26 -5.90
N VAL A 153 -3.48 -10.62 -6.57
CA VAL A 153 -4.27 -9.70 -7.40
C VAL A 153 -5.33 -9.04 -6.52
N GLY A 154 -5.27 -7.72 -6.42
CA GLY A 154 -6.26 -6.91 -5.70
C GLY A 154 -7.58 -6.77 -6.47
N PRO A 155 -8.60 -6.15 -5.85
CA PRO A 155 -9.92 -5.96 -6.46
C PRO A 155 -9.92 -5.20 -7.80
N THR A 156 -8.88 -4.41 -8.06
CA THR A 156 -8.68 -3.68 -9.32
C THR A 156 -8.19 -4.55 -10.47
N GLY A 157 -8.03 -5.86 -10.25
CA GLY A 157 -7.42 -6.78 -11.21
C GLY A 157 -5.91 -6.56 -11.39
N LYS A 158 -5.26 -5.84 -10.46
CA LYS A 158 -3.82 -5.57 -10.47
C LYS A 158 -3.13 -6.28 -9.34
N THR A 159 -1.92 -6.77 -9.61
CA THR A 159 -1.05 -7.31 -8.57
C THR A 159 -0.70 -6.24 -7.55
N LEU A 160 -0.88 -6.54 -6.27
CA LEU A 160 -0.49 -5.65 -5.18
C LEU A 160 1.03 -5.59 -5.08
N THR A 161 1.57 -4.43 -4.74
CA THR A 161 3.00 -4.26 -4.50
C THR A 161 3.29 -4.21 -3.01
N ASP A 162 4.53 -4.56 -2.64
CA ASP A 162 4.99 -4.45 -1.26
C ASP A 162 5.25 -2.97 -0.91
N GLN A 163 4.35 -2.39 -0.13
CA GLN A 163 4.44 -0.98 0.24
C GLN A 163 5.63 -0.70 1.17
N ALA A 164 6.07 -1.67 1.98
CA ALA A 164 7.24 -1.48 2.85
C ALA A 164 8.54 -1.41 2.03
N LEU A 165 8.61 -2.11 0.90
CA LEU A 165 9.70 -1.93 -0.08
C LEU A 165 9.64 -0.54 -0.70
N GLU A 166 8.47 -0.08 -1.14
CA GLU A 166 8.34 1.19 -1.85
C GLU A 166 8.63 2.41 -0.97
N PHE A 167 8.24 2.36 0.31
CA PHE A 167 8.50 3.41 1.29
C PHE A 167 9.76 3.16 2.13
N ASN A 168 10.61 2.20 1.77
CA ASN A 168 11.82 1.87 2.52
C ASN A 168 12.69 3.13 2.73
N PRO A 169 13.08 3.49 3.97
CA PRO A 169 13.96 4.62 4.26
C PRO A 169 15.28 4.65 3.46
N ALA A 170 15.78 3.47 3.04
CA ALA A 170 16.97 3.34 2.21
C ALA A 170 16.76 3.67 0.72
N ASN A 171 15.52 3.90 0.27
CA ASN A 171 15.23 4.38 -1.08
C ASN A 171 15.69 5.84 -1.24
N ARG A 172 16.12 6.19 -2.46
CA ARG A 172 16.64 7.53 -2.79
C ARG A 172 15.55 8.59 -2.79
N SER A 173 14.33 8.19 -3.10
CA SER A 173 13.13 9.01 -2.93
C SER A 173 12.00 8.20 -2.31
N ALA A 174 11.20 8.87 -1.50
CA ALA A 174 9.90 8.41 -1.04
C ALA A 174 9.05 9.61 -0.61
N HIS A 175 7.73 9.48 -0.62
CA HIS A 175 6.90 10.30 0.26
C HIS A 175 7.10 9.83 1.72
N PRO A 176 7.10 10.76 2.70
CA PRO A 176 7.53 10.47 4.06
C PRO A 176 6.46 9.74 4.88
N VAL A 177 6.14 8.49 4.55
CA VAL A 177 5.06 7.70 5.20
C VAL A 177 5.57 6.84 6.38
N ILE A 178 6.80 6.34 6.28
CA ILE A 178 7.44 5.53 7.35
C ILE A 178 8.36 6.40 8.21
N VAL A 179 9.10 7.31 7.58
CA VAL A 179 10.00 8.27 8.23
C VAL A 179 9.85 9.63 7.58
N SER A 180 10.26 10.70 8.26
CA SER A 180 10.33 12.03 7.67
C SER A 180 11.37 12.07 6.55
N LEU A 181 11.26 13.01 5.61
CA LEU A 181 12.22 13.11 4.50
C LEU A 181 13.65 13.33 4.99
N ASN A 182 13.85 14.11 6.06
CA ASN A 182 15.16 14.33 6.65
C ASN A 182 15.73 13.07 7.32
N ASN A 183 14.88 12.08 7.63
CA ASN A 183 15.28 10.77 8.15
C ASN A 183 15.30 9.67 7.07
N GLN A 184 15.01 9.99 5.80
CA GLN A 184 15.14 9.07 4.67
C GLN A 184 16.62 8.81 4.36
N THR A 185 17.19 7.78 4.97
CA THR A 185 18.64 7.50 5.00
C THR A 185 19.25 7.30 3.62
N GLY A 186 18.49 6.75 2.66
CA GLY A 186 18.92 6.57 1.27
C GLY A 186 18.91 7.85 0.43
N SER A 187 18.20 8.89 0.88
CA SER A 187 18.06 10.12 0.10
C SER A 187 19.28 11.03 0.23
N LEU A 188 19.77 11.48 -0.91
CA LEU A 188 20.85 12.46 -1.00
C LEU A 188 20.39 13.83 -0.47
N ALA A 189 21.30 14.60 0.12
CA ALA A 189 21.02 16.00 0.42
C ALA A 189 20.83 16.80 -0.89
N PRO A 190 19.92 17.79 -0.92
CA PRO A 190 18.95 18.14 0.11
C PRO A 190 17.77 17.17 0.10
N ARG A 191 17.43 16.57 1.25
CA ARG A 191 16.38 15.54 1.34
C ARG A 191 14.98 16.15 1.17
N ALA A 192 14.69 17.20 1.92
CA ALA A 192 13.44 17.93 1.84
C ALA A 192 13.24 18.68 0.51
N LEU A 193 11.99 19.07 0.27
CA LEU A 193 11.60 20.08 -0.72
C LEU A 193 11.68 21.47 -0.09
N PRO A 194 11.76 22.57 -0.87
CA PRO A 194 11.63 23.90 -0.32
C PRO A 194 10.19 24.10 0.18
N ALA A 195 10.01 24.86 1.27
CA ALA A 195 8.69 25.05 1.86
C ALA A 195 7.67 25.65 0.87
N SER A 196 8.14 26.54 -0.02
CA SER A 196 7.32 27.14 -1.08
C SER A 196 6.73 26.15 -2.07
N ALA A 197 7.35 24.97 -2.25
CA ALA A 197 6.88 23.93 -3.15
C ALA A 197 5.74 23.08 -2.57
N LEU A 198 5.35 23.30 -1.31
CA LEU A 198 4.23 22.61 -0.67
C LEU A 198 3.12 23.59 -0.30
N LYS A 199 1.88 23.13 -0.45
CA LYS A 199 0.68 23.84 -0.02
C LYS A 199 0.35 23.52 1.42
N ALA A 200 -0.44 24.39 2.05
CA ALA A 200 -1.03 24.09 3.36
C ALA A 200 -1.78 22.74 3.32
N PRO A 201 -1.79 21.97 4.43
CA PRO A 201 -1.24 22.30 5.75
C PRO A 201 0.24 21.92 5.95
N TRP A 202 0.97 21.56 4.90
CA TRP A 202 2.34 21.05 4.99
C TRP A 202 3.36 22.16 5.32
N SER A 203 3.53 22.46 6.61
CA SER A 203 4.42 23.54 7.09
C SER A 203 5.73 23.06 7.72
N ASN A 204 5.82 21.83 8.23
CA ASN A 204 7.03 21.27 8.83
C ASN A 204 7.82 20.42 7.82
N VAL A 205 8.11 21.05 6.68
CA VAL A 205 8.66 20.39 5.49
C VAL A 205 9.99 19.72 5.81
N GLY A 206 10.09 18.42 5.51
CA GLY A 206 11.27 17.62 5.81
C GLY A 206 11.19 16.82 7.10
N ASN A 207 10.46 17.29 8.11
CA ASN A 207 10.39 16.66 9.43
C ASN A 207 9.03 16.04 9.76
N GLN A 208 7.99 16.36 9.00
CA GLN A 208 6.68 15.71 9.11
C GLN A 208 6.66 14.31 8.46
N VAL A 209 5.75 13.47 8.97
CA VAL A 209 5.37 12.17 8.40
C VAL A 209 3.94 12.27 7.87
N MET A 210 3.68 11.65 6.73
CA MET A 210 2.38 11.53 6.10
C MET A 210 1.67 10.24 6.54
N SER A 211 0.35 10.31 6.61
CA SER A 211 -0.51 9.14 6.73
C SER A 211 -0.91 8.63 5.33
N CYS A 212 -1.19 7.34 5.21
CA CYS A 212 -1.75 6.77 3.97
C CYS A 212 -3.06 7.48 3.58
N SER A 213 -3.85 7.87 4.58
CA SER A 213 -5.12 8.59 4.44
C SER A 213 -4.98 10.06 4.06
N ASP A 214 -3.77 10.61 3.98
CA ASP A 214 -3.56 11.92 3.36
C ASP A 214 -3.64 11.81 1.83
N CYS A 215 -3.34 10.62 1.28
CA CYS A 215 -3.34 10.37 -0.16
C CYS A 215 -4.52 9.51 -0.63
N HIS A 216 -4.96 8.55 0.20
CA HIS A 216 -6.02 7.62 -0.16
C HIS A 216 -7.32 7.90 0.60
N ASP A 217 -8.41 7.96 -0.15
CA ASP A 217 -9.78 7.99 0.32
C ASP A 217 -10.24 6.56 0.58
N LEU A 218 -10.11 6.15 1.83
CA LEU A 218 -10.39 4.80 2.30
C LEU A 218 -11.77 4.73 2.98
N THR A 219 -12.60 5.76 2.79
CA THR A 219 -13.93 5.90 3.42
C THR A 219 -15.08 5.66 2.46
N VAL A 220 -14.80 5.61 1.16
CA VAL A 220 -15.80 5.33 0.14
C VAL A 220 -16.02 3.83 -0.04
N SER A 221 -17.25 3.38 0.18
CA SER A 221 -17.70 2.03 -0.18
C SER A 221 -18.16 1.98 -1.64
N GLY A 222 -17.84 0.89 -2.33
CA GLY A 222 -17.90 0.71 -3.77
C GLY A 222 -17.33 -0.67 -4.15
N THR A 223 -17.47 -1.07 -5.41
CA THR A 223 -17.17 -2.44 -5.85
C THR A 223 -15.94 -2.59 -6.74
N THR A 224 -15.26 -1.48 -7.08
CA THR A 224 -14.32 -1.42 -8.22
C THR A 224 -12.86 -1.14 -7.85
N GLY A 225 -12.61 -0.51 -6.70
CA GLY A 225 -11.31 0.02 -6.28
C GLY A 225 -10.71 -0.74 -5.08
N PRO A 226 -9.43 -0.45 -4.72
CA PRO A 226 -8.80 -1.01 -3.53
C PRO A 226 -9.66 -0.73 -2.30
N GLN A 227 -9.80 -1.72 -1.41
CA GLN A 227 -10.61 -1.61 -0.19
C GLN A 227 -12.07 -1.21 -0.50
N GLY A 228 -12.62 -1.70 -1.62
CA GLY A 228 -14.02 -1.46 -1.98
C GLY A 228 -14.30 0.01 -2.28
N ALA A 229 -13.42 0.72 -2.99
CA ALA A 229 -13.73 2.07 -3.47
C ALA A 229 -14.45 2.06 -4.82
N THR A 230 -14.99 3.20 -5.24
CA THR A 230 -15.60 3.35 -6.58
C THR A 230 -14.56 3.60 -7.69
N TYR A 231 -13.33 3.98 -7.32
CA TYR A 231 -12.30 4.44 -8.25
C TYR A 231 -11.01 3.59 -8.16
N THR A 232 -10.36 3.37 -9.30
CA THR A 232 -9.25 2.42 -9.48
C THR A 232 -8.03 2.65 -8.56
N TRP A 233 -7.89 3.77 -7.85
CA TRP A 233 -6.79 4.03 -6.90
C TRP A 233 -7.20 4.77 -5.62
N SER A 234 -8.50 5.05 -5.47
CA SER A 234 -9.08 5.71 -4.29
C SER A 234 -8.34 6.98 -3.86
N LEU A 235 -7.97 7.89 -4.77
CA LEU A 235 -7.20 9.08 -4.40
C LEU A 235 -8.08 10.11 -3.66
N LYS A 236 -7.52 10.75 -2.63
CA LYS A 236 -8.18 11.75 -1.78
C LYS A 236 -7.96 13.18 -2.26
N GLY A 237 -8.88 14.06 -1.88
CA GLY A 237 -8.80 15.50 -2.14
C GLY A 237 -9.70 15.93 -3.28
N ALA A 238 -9.64 17.23 -3.60
CA ALA A 238 -10.41 17.83 -4.68
C ALA A 238 -9.99 17.26 -6.05
N ASN A 239 -8.68 17.06 -6.23
CA ASN A 239 -8.12 16.53 -7.47
C ASN A 239 -7.83 15.04 -7.31
N LYS A 240 -8.50 14.19 -8.08
CA LYS A 240 -8.38 12.72 -7.98
C LYS A 240 -7.80 12.07 -9.23
N ALA A 241 -7.42 12.88 -10.23
CA ALA A 241 -6.97 12.38 -11.52
C ALA A 241 -5.46 12.14 -11.52
N TRP A 242 -5.06 10.89 -11.77
CA TRP A 242 -3.68 10.47 -11.94
C TRP A 242 -3.59 9.04 -12.52
N PRO A 243 -2.64 8.75 -13.42
CA PRO A 243 -1.76 9.68 -14.14
C PRO A 243 -2.46 10.41 -15.29
N TYR A 244 -3.75 10.10 -15.50
CA TYR A 244 -4.55 10.63 -16.59
C TYR A 244 -5.35 11.86 -16.16
N THR A 245 -5.88 12.59 -17.15
CA THR A 245 -6.76 13.76 -16.95
C THR A 245 -8.10 13.40 -16.33
N VAL A 246 -8.52 12.13 -16.43
CA VAL A 246 -9.76 11.62 -15.83
C VAL A 246 -9.43 10.76 -14.60
N ALA A 247 -10.18 10.95 -13.51
CA ALA A 247 -10.02 10.17 -12.29
C ALA A 247 -10.48 8.72 -12.46
N GLY A 248 -9.74 7.78 -11.87
CA GLY A 248 -10.14 6.37 -11.79
C GLY A 248 -10.01 5.56 -13.08
N VAL A 249 -9.49 6.12 -14.18
CA VAL A 249 -9.28 5.38 -15.44
C VAL A 249 -7.91 4.69 -15.47
N SER A 250 -7.81 3.62 -16.28
CA SER A 250 -6.56 2.88 -16.48
C SER A 250 -5.79 3.27 -17.76
N SER A 251 -6.43 4.04 -18.64
CA SER A 251 -5.90 4.60 -19.90
C SER A 251 -6.53 5.96 -20.19
N GLY A 252 -5.84 6.81 -20.96
CA GLY A 252 -6.37 8.11 -21.38
C GLY A 252 -5.25 9.11 -21.67
N THR A 253 -5.60 10.39 -21.75
CA THR A 253 -4.65 11.49 -21.88
C THR A 253 -3.90 11.70 -20.57
N TYR A 254 -2.58 11.81 -20.62
CA TYR A 254 -1.75 12.05 -19.43
C TYR A 254 -1.85 13.48 -18.91
N GLN A 255 -1.65 13.64 -17.60
CA GLN A 255 -1.50 14.95 -16.95
C GLN A 255 -0.21 15.64 -17.42
N THR A 256 -0.30 16.94 -17.65
CA THR A 256 0.80 17.82 -18.06
C THR A 256 0.89 19.03 -17.13
N THR A 257 1.90 19.86 -17.28
CA THR A 257 2.00 21.14 -16.55
C THR A 257 0.89 22.12 -16.91
N SER A 258 0.31 22.07 -18.13
CA SER A 258 -0.70 23.04 -18.59
C SER A 258 -2.15 22.70 -18.18
N ASN A 259 -2.45 21.44 -17.84
CA ASN A 259 -3.76 21.00 -17.33
C ASN A 259 -3.68 20.42 -15.91
N ASN A 260 -2.64 20.78 -15.17
CA ASN A 260 -2.29 20.23 -13.86
C ASN A 260 -3.31 20.51 -12.74
N SER A 261 -4.26 21.42 -12.96
CA SER A 261 -5.22 21.82 -11.93
C SER A 261 -6.13 20.67 -11.49
N MET A 262 -6.26 19.63 -12.32
CA MET A 262 -6.98 18.38 -12.03
C MET A 262 -6.06 17.26 -11.50
N SER A 263 -4.75 17.45 -11.51
CA SER A 263 -3.78 16.44 -11.09
C SER A 263 -3.84 16.22 -9.58
N PHE A 264 -3.86 14.97 -9.13
CA PHE A 264 -3.79 14.61 -7.72
C PHE A 264 -2.60 15.27 -7.00
N CYS A 265 -1.45 15.38 -7.67
CA CYS A 265 -0.25 16.00 -7.12
C CYS A 265 -0.47 17.48 -6.75
N TRP A 266 -1.38 18.18 -7.44
CA TRP A 266 -1.70 19.60 -7.19
C TRP A 266 -2.40 19.82 -5.85
N ASN A 267 -2.96 18.77 -5.22
CA ASN A 267 -3.52 18.89 -3.87
C ASN A 267 -2.47 19.31 -2.84
N CYS A 268 -1.20 18.95 -3.04
CA CYS A 268 -0.14 19.14 -2.04
C CYS A 268 1.05 19.94 -2.57
N HIS A 269 1.31 19.92 -3.87
CA HIS A 269 2.46 20.59 -4.47
C HIS A 269 2.09 21.92 -5.11
N ASN A 270 2.99 22.90 -4.96
CA ASN A 270 3.01 24.11 -5.75
C ASN A 270 4.11 23.98 -6.82
N PHE A 271 3.70 23.60 -8.04
CA PHE A 271 4.64 23.31 -9.12
C PHE A 271 5.45 24.52 -9.58
N THR A 272 4.86 25.73 -9.60
CA THR A 272 5.60 26.93 -9.99
C THR A 272 6.71 27.28 -8.99
N ALA A 273 6.55 26.88 -7.73
CA ALA A 273 7.56 27.03 -6.69
C ALA A 273 8.52 25.81 -6.57
N ALA A 274 8.35 24.79 -7.41
CA ALA A 274 9.16 23.57 -7.42
C ALA A 274 10.40 23.65 -8.34
N GLY A 275 10.73 24.85 -8.83
CA GLY A 275 11.96 25.16 -9.55
C GLY A 275 11.86 25.09 -11.08
N ALA A 276 12.99 25.40 -11.74
CA ALA A 276 13.12 25.54 -13.19
C ALA A 276 12.48 24.41 -14.03
N PRO A 277 12.60 23.12 -13.67
CA PRO A 277 11.97 22.03 -14.43
C PRO A 277 10.44 22.13 -14.58
N HIS A 278 9.77 22.95 -13.78
CA HIS A 278 8.31 23.14 -13.84
C HIS A 278 7.90 24.51 -14.39
N THR A 279 8.85 25.43 -14.59
CA THR A 279 8.56 26.83 -14.97
C THR A 279 9.19 27.24 -16.29
N GLU A 280 10.22 26.53 -16.77
CA GLU A 280 10.81 26.79 -18.09
C GLU A 280 9.84 26.43 -19.22
N GLY A 281 9.86 27.25 -20.28
CA GLY A 281 8.92 27.19 -21.38
C GLY A 281 8.91 25.84 -22.11
N ASP A 282 10.07 25.25 -22.32
CA ASP A 282 10.22 24.00 -23.07
C ASP A 282 9.73 22.76 -22.27
N HIS A 283 9.50 22.92 -20.96
CA HIS A 283 8.84 21.93 -20.12
C HIS A 283 7.31 22.14 -20.01
N ASN A 284 6.77 23.18 -20.64
CA ASN A 284 5.33 23.43 -20.66
C ASN A 284 4.61 22.40 -21.56
N GLY A 285 3.60 21.72 -21.01
CA GLY A 285 2.85 20.69 -21.71
C GLY A 285 3.52 19.32 -21.72
N VAL A 286 4.72 19.17 -21.15
CA VAL A 286 5.34 17.85 -20.95
C VAL A 286 4.51 17.07 -19.93
N ALA A 287 4.16 15.83 -20.26
CA ALA A 287 3.41 14.97 -19.36
C ALA A 287 4.25 14.67 -18.10
N CYS A 288 3.65 14.81 -16.91
CA CYS A 288 4.35 14.59 -15.64
C CYS A 288 5.01 13.21 -15.60
N ILE A 289 4.35 12.22 -16.20
CA ILE A 289 4.79 10.83 -16.25
C ILE A 289 6.00 10.59 -17.18
N SER A 290 6.32 11.55 -18.05
CA SER A 290 7.56 11.55 -18.83
C SER A 290 8.80 11.71 -17.96
N CYS A 291 8.64 12.30 -16.77
CA CYS A 291 9.72 12.58 -15.83
C CYS A 291 9.54 11.86 -14.49
N HIS A 292 8.30 11.67 -14.01
CA HIS A 292 8.00 11.08 -12.70
C HIS A 292 7.47 9.66 -12.79
N ILE A 293 7.73 8.84 -11.76
CA ILE A 293 7.19 7.49 -11.65
C ILE A 293 5.67 7.51 -11.49
N ARG A 294 5.00 6.48 -12.02
CA ARG A 294 3.53 6.33 -11.98
C ARG A 294 2.98 6.11 -10.57
N VAL A 295 3.71 5.42 -9.72
CA VAL A 295 3.30 5.15 -8.34
C VAL A 295 4.16 6.03 -7.44
N PRO A 296 3.64 7.18 -6.96
CA PRO A 296 4.44 8.18 -6.26
C PRO A 296 4.65 7.77 -4.79
N HIS A 297 5.14 6.57 -4.56
CA HIS A 297 5.50 6.08 -3.24
C HIS A 297 6.98 6.32 -3.01
N GLY A 298 7.85 5.49 -3.62
CA GLY A 298 9.29 5.70 -3.62
C GLY A 298 10.02 5.01 -4.78
N GLY A 299 11.32 5.29 -4.88
CA GLY A 299 12.14 4.80 -5.98
C GLY A 299 13.65 4.88 -5.73
N LYS A 300 14.41 4.21 -6.62
CA LYS A 300 15.88 4.20 -6.61
C LYS A 300 16.53 5.48 -7.12
N VAL A 301 15.76 6.35 -7.74
CA VAL A 301 16.21 7.66 -8.21
C VAL A 301 15.53 8.76 -7.39
N SER A 302 16.26 9.82 -7.07
CA SER A 302 15.77 10.96 -6.29
C SER A 302 14.59 11.66 -6.96
N ARG A 303 13.79 12.38 -6.15
CA ARG A 303 12.63 13.19 -6.59
C ARG A 303 11.53 12.41 -7.34
N LEU A 304 11.40 11.11 -7.07
CA LEU A 304 10.41 10.24 -7.73
C LEU A 304 10.55 10.29 -9.26
N ILE A 305 11.78 10.43 -9.76
CA ILE A 305 12.06 10.50 -11.19
C ILE A 305 12.04 9.09 -11.79
N ALA A 306 11.28 8.93 -12.87
CA ALA A 306 11.35 7.75 -13.73
C ALA A 306 12.52 7.92 -14.69
N THR A 307 13.38 6.91 -14.80
CA THR A 307 14.44 6.91 -15.80
C THR A 307 14.23 5.76 -16.79
N ALA A 308 14.58 5.99 -18.05
CA ALA A 308 14.52 5.01 -19.13
C ALA A 308 15.64 3.95 -19.05
N THR A 309 16.46 3.99 -17.99
CA THR A 309 17.47 2.97 -17.70
C THR A 309 16.83 1.64 -17.32
N ALA A 310 17.58 0.55 -17.49
CA ALA A 310 17.16 -0.77 -17.06
C ALA A 310 16.92 -0.80 -15.55
N GLY A 311 15.92 -1.57 -15.10
CA GLY A 311 15.62 -1.79 -13.68
C GLY A 311 14.38 -1.08 -13.15
N LEU A 312 13.85 -0.05 -13.83
CA LEU A 312 12.57 0.58 -13.44
C LEU A 312 11.41 -0.44 -13.57
N PRO A 313 10.69 -0.77 -12.48
CA PRO A 313 9.62 -1.76 -12.53
C PRO A 313 8.47 -1.35 -13.46
N ALA A 314 7.89 -2.32 -14.16
CA ALA A 314 6.84 -2.09 -15.16
C ALA A 314 5.63 -1.32 -14.61
N TYR A 315 5.25 -1.56 -13.34
CA TYR A 315 4.12 -0.89 -12.71
C TYR A 315 4.39 0.59 -12.39
N GLN A 316 5.67 0.99 -12.31
CA GLN A 316 6.08 2.38 -12.13
C GLN A 316 6.24 3.14 -13.45
N LYS A 317 6.24 2.43 -14.60
CA LYS A 317 6.25 3.03 -15.93
C LYS A 317 4.89 3.66 -16.27
N PRO A 318 4.83 4.58 -17.25
CA PRO A 318 3.65 5.42 -17.46
C PRO A 318 2.32 4.71 -17.66
N ASP A 319 2.28 3.59 -18.37
CA ASP A 319 1.06 2.80 -18.57
C ASP A 319 0.79 1.76 -17.47
N GLY A 320 1.73 1.60 -16.53
CA GLY A 320 1.72 0.61 -15.46
C GLY A 320 1.88 -0.84 -15.94
N LYS A 321 2.24 -1.05 -17.21
CA LYS A 321 2.47 -2.34 -17.86
C LYS A 321 3.86 -2.44 -18.50
N GLY A 322 4.66 -1.38 -18.43
CA GLY A 322 6.04 -1.36 -18.88
C GLY A 322 6.33 -0.43 -20.05
N ALA A 323 5.33 0.33 -20.52
CA ALA A 323 5.44 1.21 -21.67
C ALA A 323 4.99 2.65 -21.36
N GLY A 324 5.01 3.48 -22.41
CA GLY A 324 4.68 4.91 -22.38
C GLY A 324 5.90 5.82 -22.32
N PRO A 325 5.70 7.15 -22.28
CA PRO A 325 6.79 8.11 -22.38
C PRO A 325 7.60 8.14 -21.08
N THR A 326 8.85 7.68 -21.12
CA THR A 326 9.84 7.93 -20.06
C THR A 326 11.05 8.49 -20.76
N ASN A 327 11.24 9.80 -20.63
CA ASN A 327 12.17 10.53 -21.50
C ASN A 327 13.51 10.80 -20.83
N ILE A 328 13.56 10.79 -19.49
CA ILE A 328 14.79 10.95 -18.72
C ILE A 328 15.62 9.68 -18.86
N THR A 329 16.78 9.74 -19.51
CA THR A 329 17.71 8.61 -19.64
C THR A 329 18.73 8.57 -18.51
N ALA A 330 18.96 9.70 -17.83
CA ALA A 330 19.82 9.79 -16.67
C ALA A 330 19.38 10.98 -15.80
N PHE A 331 19.49 10.85 -14.47
CA PHE A 331 19.16 11.93 -13.53
C PHE A 331 20.23 12.04 -12.45
N LYS A 332 20.54 13.27 -12.05
CA LYS A 332 21.43 13.58 -10.94
C LYS A 332 20.82 14.69 -10.10
N LYS A 333 20.51 14.38 -8.84
CA LYS A 333 20.00 15.38 -7.90
C LYS A 333 20.92 16.60 -7.79
N ALA A 334 20.33 17.79 -7.88
CA ALA A 334 21.05 19.04 -7.66
C ALA A 334 21.44 19.23 -6.19
N SER A 335 22.48 20.03 -5.94
CA SER A 335 22.99 20.35 -4.59
C SER A 335 22.03 21.23 -3.76
N SER A 336 21.08 21.89 -4.42
CA SER A 336 20.04 22.71 -3.82
C SER A 336 18.70 22.40 -4.48
N PRO A 337 17.55 22.50 -3.78
CA PRO A 337 16.26 22.19 -4.38
C PRO A 337 15.87 23.10 -5.54
N ASN A 338 16.48 24.29 -5.64
CA ASN A 338 16.16 25.30 -6.66
C ASN A 338 17.22 25.42 -7.76
N ASN A 339 18.26 24.57 -7.76
CA ASN A 339 19.41 24.71 -8.65
C ASN A 339 19.50 23.57 -9.67
N TYR A 340 18.36 23.13 -10.20
CA TYR A 340 18.35 22.19 -11.32
C TYR A 340 18.65 22.94 -12.61
N SER A 341 19.44 22.31 -13.46
CA SER A 341 19.82 22.77 -14.79
C SER A 341 19.86 21.57 -15.75
N GLU A 342 20.13 21.81 -17.03
CA GLU A 342 20.34 20.76 -18.03
C GLU A 342 21.45 19.76 -17.62
N SER A 343 22.41 20.16 -16.76
CA SER A 343 23.45 19.25 -16.25
C SER A 343 22.94 18.20 -15.24
N ASN A 344 21.67 18.27 -14.84
CA ASN A 344 21.05 17.38 -13.86
C ASN A 344 20.21 16.26 -14.49
N CYS A 345 19.93 16.29 -15.78
CA CYS A 345 19.25 15.19 -16.46
C CYS A 345 19.71 15.07 -17.91
N SER A 346 19.67 13.85 -18.43
CA SER A 346 19.81 13.57 -19.86
C SER A 346 18.49 13.06 -20.40
N THR A 347 18.17 13.36 -21.65
CA THR A 347 16.90 12.97 -22.27
C THR A 347 17.10 12.30 -23.63
N ASN A 348 16.12 11.47 -24.03
CA ASN A 348 16.04 10.89 -25.37
C ASN A 348 15.24 11.77 -26.36
N CYS A 349 14.67 12.89 -25.91
CA CYS A 349 13.95 13.84 -26.75
C CYS A 349 14.86 14.91 -27.38
N GLY A 350 16.17 14.82 -27.17
CA GLY A 350 17.19 15.61 -27.88
C GLY A 350 17.57 16.94 -27.23
N GLU A 351 16.92 17.32 -26.12
CA GLU A 351 17.14 18.65 -25.53
C GLU A 351 18.25 18.66 -24.47
N HIS A 352 18.49 17.56 -23.74
CA HIS A 352 19.49 17.52 -22.69
C HIS A 352 20.59 16.49 -22.98
N GLY A 353 21.85 16.95 -23.00
CA GLY A 353 23.02 16.14 -23.28
C GLY A 353 23.33 15.06 -22.24
N ALA A 354 24.40 14.30 -22.48
CA ALA A 354 24.86 13.28 -21.54
C ALA A 354 25.37 13.91 -20.23
N ILE A 355 25.06 13.28 -19.10
CA ILE A 355 25.49 13.73 -17.77
C ILE A 355 26.36 12.67 -17.07
N SER A 356 27.22 13.10 -16.15
CA SER A 356 28.07 12.22 -15.35
C SER A 356 27.56 12.05 -13.92
N GLY A 357 27.80 10.88 -13.33
CA GLY A 357 27.39 10.59 -11.95
C GLY A 357 25.88 10.48 -11.76
N ALA A 358 25.19 9.92 -12.74
CA ALA A 358 23.75 9.72 -12.69
C ALA A 358 23.35 8.65 -11.66
N GLU A 359 22.17 8.83 -11.07
CA GLU A 359 21.49 7.85 -10.26
C GLU A 359 20.88 6.75 -11.15
N THR A 360 20.85 5.51 -10.67
CA THR A 360 20.39 4.34 -11.44
C THR A 360 19.28 3.59 -10.71
N TRP A 361 18.47 2.86 -11.49
CA TRP A 361 17.64 1.77 -10.98
C TRP A 361 18.44 0.47 -10.83
#